data_AF-A0A1F7R911-F1
#
_entry.id   AF-A0A1F7R911-F1
#
_cell.length_a   1.000
_cell.length_b   1.000
_cell.length_c   1.000
_cell.angle_alpha   90.00
_cell.angle_beta   90.00
_cell.angle_gamma   90.00
#
_symmetry.space_group_name_H-M   'P 1'
#
loop_
_entity.id
_entity.type
_entity.pdbx_description
1 polymer ?
#
loop_
_entity_poly.entity_id
_entity_poly.type
_entity_poly.pdbx_seq_one_letter_code
_entity_poly.pdbx_strand_id
1 'polypeptide(L)' 'MADLSPLVDKLDQTPEEKFRTTMMMIQASDDQTLVKRAYEAAKSISDDKERAQALLDIVNEINYFTHTGESEKD' A
#
# COMPACT_ATOMS: atom_id res chain seq x y z
N MET A 1 12.67 1.93 25.72
CA MET A 1 11.83 2.05 24.50
C MET A 1 12.56 1.45 23.31
N ALA A 2 12.97 0.19 23.39
CA ALA A 2 13.82 -0.43 22.38
C ALA A 2 13.50 -1.92 22.28
N ASP A 3 12.30 -2.30 21.85
CA ASP A 3 11.96 -3.73 21.81
C ASP A 3 10.92 -4.16 20.77
N LEU A 4 10.62 -3.35 19.74
CA LEU A 4 9.69 -3.78 18.67
C LEU A 4 10.24 -3.61 17.25
N SER A 5 11.52 -3.26 17.10
CA SER A 5 12.13 -3.12 15.76
C SER A 5 12.53 -4.42 15.05
N PRO A 6 12.86 -5.57 15.70
CA PRO A 6 13.38 -6.72 14.96
C PRO A 6 12.35 -7.83 14.66
N LEU A 7 11.07 -7.68 15.01
CA LEU A 7 10.04 -8.71 14.73
C LEU A 7 9.30 -8.50 13.40
N VAL A 8 9.29 -7.28 12.86
CA VAL A 8 8.68 -6.97 11.56
C VAL A 8 9.49 -7.56 10.39
N ASP A 9 10.79 -7.78 10.57
CA ASP A 9 11.70 -8.34 9.56
C ASP A 9 11.66 -9.88 9.47
N LYS A 10 10.86 -10.57 10.30
CA LYS A 10 10.82 -12.05 10.40
C LYS A 10 9.45 -12.68 10.18
N LEU A 11 8.49 -11.94 9.65
CA LEU A 11 7.21 -12.53 9.29
C LEU A 11 7.21 -12.82 7.80
N ASP A 12 7.00 -14.10 7.47
CA ASP A 12 6.37 -14.60 6.25
C ASP A 12 5.01 -13.92 6.03
N GLN A 13 4.99 -12.59 5.91
CA GLN A 13 3.78 -11.86 5.59
C GLN A 13 3.40 -12.27 4.17
N THR A 14 2.17 -12.71 4.02
CA THR A 14 1.69 -13.05 2.70
C THR A 14 1.70 -11.79 1.83
N PRO A 15 1.83 -11.90 0.51
CA PRO A 15 1.76 -10.76 -0.40
C PRO A 15 0.55 -9.86 -0.13
N GLU A 16 -0.58 -10.46 0.25
CA GLU A 16 -1.84 -9.81 0.60
C GLU A 16 -1.71 -8.97 1.88
N GLU A 17 -1.09 -9.49 2.94
CA GLU A 17 -0.85 -8.75 4.17
C GLU A 17 0.10 -7.59 3.95
N LYS A 18 1.20 -7.83 3.22
CA LYS A 18 2.18 -6.80 2.86
C LYS A 18 1.53 -5.67 2.06
N PHE A 19 0.64 -6.02 1.12
CA PHE A 19 -0.15 -5.05 0.37
C PHE A 19 -1.04 -4.21 1.30
N ARG A 20 -1.86 -4.86 2.14
CA ARG A 20 -2.78 -4.17 3.07
C ARG A 20 -2.06 -3.22 4.02
N THR A 21 -0.96 -3.68 4.63
CA THR A 21 -0.16 -2.84 5.52
C THR A 21 0.43 -1.65 4.76
N THR A 22 0.89 -1.84 3.52
CA THR A 22 1.43 -0.74 2.72
C THR A 22 0.35 0.28 2.33
N MET A 23 -0.85 -0.18 1.95
CA MET A 23 -2.00 0.70 1.68
C MET A 23 -2.40 1.52 2.91
N MET A 24 -2.47 0.90 4.08
CA MET A 24 -2.78 1.62 5.32
C MET A 24 -1.76 2.72 5.62
N MET A 25 -0.46 2.47 5.36
CA MET A 25 0.57 3.50 5.53
C MET A 25 0.42 4.63 4.52
N ILE A 26 0.19 4.32 3.23
CA ILE A 26 -0.06 5.31 2.18
C ILE A 26 -1.21 6.24 2.59
N GLN A 27 -2.32 5.68 3.07
CA GLN A 27 -3.50 6.42 3.51
C GLN A 27 -3.28 7.24 4.78
N ALA A 28 -2.44 6.75 5.70
CA ALA A 28 -2.18 7.42 6.97
C ALA A 28 -1.14 8.55 6.84
N SER A 29 -0.22 8.47 5.88
CA SER A 29 0.89 9.41 5.73
C SER A 29 0.91 10.20 4.42
N ASP A 30 -0.07 9.98 3.53
CA ASP A 30 -0.13 10.52 2.17
C ASP A 30 1.18 10.32 1.37
N ASP A 31 1.94 9.26 1.69
CA ASP A 31 3.26 9.03 1.12
C ASP A 31 3.17 8.21 -0.17
N GLN A 32 3.18 8.93 -1.30
CA GLN A 32 3.16 8.33 -2.63
C GLN A 32 4.39 7.47 -2.94
N THR A 33 5.50 7.62 -2.21
CA THR A 33 6.69 6.78 -2.44
C THR A 33 6.44 5.32 -2.08
N LEU A 34 5.46 5.07 -1.20
CA LEU A 34 5.04 3.73 -0.79
C LEU A 34 4.16 3.02 -1.84
N VAL A 35 3.59 3.75 -2.81
CA VAL A 35 2.76 3.17 -3.88
C VAL A 35 3.51 2.11 -4.67
N LYS A 36 4.80 2.33 -4.95
CA LYS A 36 5.64 1.33 -5.63
C LYS A 36 5.74 0.03 -4.83
N ARG A 37 5.86 0.14 -3.50
CA ARG A 37 5.95 -1.00 -2.59
C ARG A 37 4.60 -1.74 -2.50
N ALA A 38 3.48 -1.03 -2.51
CA ALA A 38 2.14 -1.63 -2.58
C ALA A 38 1.95 -2.39 -3.90
N TYR A 39 2.41 -1.81 -5.03
CA TYR A 39 2.34 -2.45 -6.34
C TYR A 39 3.15 -3.74 -6.41
N GLU A 40 4.38 -3.74 -5.89
CA GLU A 40 5.20 -4.94 -5.84
C GLU A 40 4.56 -6.04 -4.97
N ALA A 41 3.99 -5.67 -3.83
CA ALA A 41 3.26 -6.62 -2.98
C ALA A 41 2.01 -7.18 -3.67
N ALA A 42 1.20 -6.32 -4.29
CA ALA A 42 0.01 -6.71 -5.05
C ALA A 42 0.36 -7.67 -6.19
N LYS A 43 1.45 -7.41 -6.92
CA LYS A 43 1.90 -8.28 -8.03
C LYS A 43 2.33 -9.67 -7.55
N SER A 44 2.81 -9.79 -6.32
CA SER A 44 3.20 -11.06 -5.72
C SER A 44 2.01 -11.89 -5.21
N ILE A 45 0.78 -11.35 -5.19
CA ILE A 45 -0.43 -12.08 -4.79
C ILE A 45 -0.69 -13.21 -5.80
N SER A 46 -0.83 -14.43 -5.27
CA SER A 46 -0.98 -15.64 -6.10
C SER A 46 -2.39 -15.77 -6.68
N ASP A 47 -3.42 -15.37 -5.94
CA ASP A 47 -4.80 -15.39 -6.41
C ASP A 47 -5.06 -14.27 -7.44
N ASP A 48 -5.54 -14.65 -8.62
CA ASP A 48 -5.78 -13.70 -9.73
C ASP A 48 -6.83 -12.63 -9.38
N LYS A 49 -7.86 -12.98 -8.60
CA LYS A 49 -8.93 -12.05 -8.21
C LYS A 49 -8.43 -11.07 -7.17
N GLU A 50 -7.74 -11.56 -6.14
CA GLU A 50 -7.17 -10.70 -5.11
C GLU A 50 -6.10 -9.78 -5.69
N ARG A 51 -5.27 -10.28 -6.62
CA ARG A 51 -4.29 -9.46 -7.34
C ARG A 51 -4.96 -8.37 -8.18
N ALA A 52 -6.00 -8.71 -8.93
CA ALA A 52 -6.74 -7.73 -9.73
C ALA A 52 -7.35 -6.63 -8.84
N GLN A 53 -7.94 -7.01 -7.70
CA GLN A 53 -8.50 -6.07 -6.74
C GLN A 53 -7.41 -5.17 -6.14
N ALA A 54 -6.30 -5.74 -5.69
CA ALA A 54 -5.20 -4.97 -5.12
C ALA A 54 -4.60 -3.95 -6.11
N LEU A 55 -4.48 -4.34 -7.38
CA LEU A 55 -4.03 -3.42 -8.43
C LEU A 55 -5.05 -2.31 -8.72
N LEU A 56 -6.35 -2.61 -8.68
CA LEU A 56 -7.41 -1.60 -8.84
C LEU A 56 -7.39 -0.60 -7.68
N ASP A 57 -7.22 -1.08 -6.45
CA ASP A 57 -7.15 -0.23 -5.25
C ASP A 57 -5.98 0.76 -5.33
N ILE A 58 -4.81 0.32 -5.84
CA ILE A 58 -3.66 1.21 -6.08
C ILE A 58 -3.99 2.29 -7.10
N VAL A 59 -4.66 1.95 -8.20
CA VAL A 59 -5.04 2.92 -9.23
C VAL A 59 -6.03 3.95 -8.66
N ASN A 60 -7.00 3.50 -7.86
CA ASN A 60 -7.94 4.38 -7.18
C ASN A 60 -7.22 5.35 -6.24
N GLU A 61 -6.20 4.87 -5.53
CA GLU A 61 -5.42 5.71 -4.62
C GLU A 61 -4.58 6.75 -5.36
N ILE A 62 -3.92 6.37 -6.46
CA ILE A 62 -3.20 7.31 -7.32
C ILE A 62 -4.15 8.38 -7.84
N ASN A 63 -5.36 8.00 -8.27
CA ASN A 63 -6.38 8.95 -8.71
C ASN A 63 -6.80 9.88 -7.56
N TYR A 64 -6.99 9.36 -6.35
CA TYR A 64 -7.28 10.17 -5.17
C TYR A 64 -6.18 11.22 -4.95
N PHE A 65 -4.90 10.83 -4.95
CA PHE A 65 -3.79 11.77 -4.82
C PHE A 65 -3.78 12.88 -5.88
N THR A 66 -4.09 12.54 -7.13
CA THR A 66 -4.14 13.53 -8.20
C THR A 66 -5.30 14.51 -8.05
N HIS A 67 -6.43 14.09 -7.46
CA HIS A 67 -7.62 14.93 -7.28
C HIS A 67 -7.62 15.71 -5.94
N THR A 68 -7.07 15.16 -4.86
CA THR A 68 -6.97 15.85 -3.57
C THR A 68 -5.99 17.03 -3.65
N GLY A 69 -4.92 16.90 -4.45
CA GLY A 69 -4.01 18.02 -4.75
C GLY A 69 -4.66 19.21 -5.48
N GLU A 70 -5.86 19.05 -6.05
CA GLU A 70 -6.64 20.14 -6.64
C GLU A 70 -7.59 20.82 -5.64
N SER A 71 -7.89 20.20 -4.50
CA SER A 71 -8.95 20.66 -3.58
C SER A 71 -8.44 21.58 -2.45
N GLU A 72 -7.12 21.68 -2.25
CA GLU A 72 -6.50 22.54 -1.22
C GLU A 72 -6.02 23.90 -1.77
N LYS A 73 -6.42 24.27 -3.00
CA LYS A 73 -5.97 25.49 -3.68
C LYS A 73 -7.00 26.63 -3.78
N ASP A 74 -8.11 26.55 -3.04
CA ASP A 74 -9.15 27.59 -2.93
C ASP A 74 -9.17 28.26 -1.55
#